data_AF-A0A7S0XM08-F1
#
_entry.id   AF-A0A7S0XM08-F1
#
_cell.length_a   1.000
_cell.length_b   1.000
_cell.length_c   1.000
_cell.angle_alpha   90.00
_cell.angle_beta   90.00
_cell.angle_gamma   90.00
#
_symmetry.space_group_name_H-M   'P 1'
#
loop_
_entity.id
_entity.type
_entity.pdbx_description
1 polymer ?
#
loop_
_entity_poly.entity_id
_entity_poly.type
_entity_poly.pdbx_seq_one_letter_code
_entity_poly.pdbx_strand_id
1 'polypeptide(L)'
;MSFQLNRRTGVAAVLFLAATSVVVDGFAPRSGLSTVQKINTDAQDHSTSALFMARRNMNMNRRAPAKEKKPPMNGEIAPGDLRVTTPNAKGKDEPLGVMSRDDALAKAKEMGGLDLILVNPNSDPPVCKIVDYSKYRYMKEKKAKELKKNSKATEVKEVKMSYKIDVHDYEVRKKNALKFLKQGNRVKCSIMFRGREVQHDALGYELLDKLAGEMEDICTREGRPKREGRNLSMIVTPRPEVVKQVNADRRAEDKAKRKKKEERQQSKKAEREAVMAASEAEAAESVANEEPNGSNSDDDLLDLEKDIESSLDDLFGSDDLTDDLFS
;
A
#
# COMPACT_ATOMS: atom_id res chain seq x y z
N MET A 1 -25.07 59.76 33.98
CA MET A 1 -25.96 60.36 32.96
C MET A 1 -25.53 59.84 31.59
N SER A 2 -26.48 59.24 30.87
CA SER A 2 -26.51 59.13 29.40
C SER A 2 -25.47 58.24 28.70
N PHE A 3 -25.79 56.96 28.50
CA PHE A 3 -25.34 56.20 27.33
C PHE A 3 -26.57 55.90 26.46
N GLN A 4 -26.57 56.52 25.28
CA GLN A 4 -27.61 56.40 24.26
C GLN A 4 -27.60 55.00 23.63
N LEU A 5 -28.76 54.34 23.65
CA LEU A 5 -29.12 53.32 22.66
C LEU A 5 -29.43 54.01 21.34
N ASN A 6 -28.92 53.49 20.24
CA ASN A 6 -29.50 53.77 18.92
C ASN A 6 -29.84 52.49 18.17
N ARG A 7 -31.04 52.51 17.61
CA ARG A 7 -31.80 51.43 16.97
C ARG A 7 -31.42 51.33 15.49
N ARG A 8 -31.45 50.12 14.93
CA ARG A 8 -31.73 49.80 13.51
C ARG A 8 -31.82 48.27 13.37
N THR A 9 -32.98 47.64 13.57
CA THR A 9 -34.03 47.30 12.59
C THR A 9 -33.51 46.91 11.20
N GLY A 10 -33.67 45.63 10.85
CA GLY A 10 -33.40 45.07 9.53
C GLY A 10 -33.74 43.57 9.50
N VAL A 11 -35.04 43.25 9.65
CA VAL A 11 -35.58 41.90 9.46
C VAL A 11 -35.65 41.63 7.96
N ALA A 12 -34.92 40.65 7.47
CA ALA A 12 -35.03 40.14 6.09
C ALA A 12 -35.68 38.75 6.13
N ALA A 13 -36.99 38.74 5.89
CA ALA A 13 -37.78 37.56 5.58
C ALA A 13 -37.84 37.42 4.05
N VAL A 14 -37.38 36.31 3.48
CA VAL A 14 -37.64 35.97 2.07
C VAL A 14 -37.93 34.48 1.93
N LEU A 15 -39.22 34.24 1.72
CA LEU A 15 -39.91 33.19 0.95
C LEU A 15 -39.39 31.74 0.95
N PHE A 16 -40.15 30.92 1.68
CA PHE A 16 -40.55 29.56 1.29
C PHE A 16 -41.26 29.57 -0.07
N LEU A 17 -40.85 28.69 -0.99
CA LEU A 17 -41.66 28.31 -2.15
C LEU A 17 -41.90 26.80 -2.09
N ALA A 18 -43.12 26.43 -1.71
CA ALA A 18 -43.63 25.06 -1.74
C ALA A 18 -44.03 24.71 -3.18
N ALA A 19 -43.49 23.61 -3.70
CA ALA A 19 -43.99 22.98 -4.92
C ALA A 19 -44.80 21.74 -4.53
N THR A 20 -46.12 21.93 -4.47
CA THR A 20 -47.12 20.85 -4.46
C THR A 20 -47.55 20.59 -5.90
N SER A 21 -47.32 19.38 -6.39
CA SER A 21 -48.02 18.85 -7.56
C SER A 21 -48.33 17.38 -7.33
N VAL A 22 -49.63 17.14 -7.12
CA VAL A 22 -50.33 15.87 -7.03
C VAL A 22 -50.79 15.47 -8.43
N VAL A 23 -50.43 14.28 -8.90
CA VAL A 23 -51.12 13.48 -9.95
C VAL A 23 -50.76 12.02 -9.62
N VAL A 24 -51.62 11.26 -8.91
CA VAL A 24 -52.77 10.44 -9.37
C VAL A 24 -52.38 9.24 -10.26
N ASP A 25 -52.44 8.08 -9.61
CA ASP A 25 -52.85 6.73 -10.01
C ASP A 25 -52.27 6.00 -11.24
N GLY A 26 -51.77 4.79 -10.97
CA GLY A 26 -51.34 3.79 -11.94
C GLY A 26 -51.03 2.43 -11.31
N PHE A 27 -52.04 1.86 -10.64
CA PHE A 27 -52.10 0.53 -10.07
C PHE A 27 -51.98 -0.57 -11.16
N ALA A 28 -50.99 -1.46 -11.07
CA ALA A 28 -51.05 -2.81 -11.65
C ALA A 28 -49.96 -3.74 -11.06
N PRO A 29 -50.34 -4.77 -10.26
CA PRO A 29 -49.44 -5.84 -9.88
C PRO A 29 -49.40 -6.93 -10.97
N ARG A 30 -48.22 -7.25 -11.50
CA ARG A 30 -48.03 -8.48 -12.29
C ARG A 30 -47.78 -9.66 -11.36
N SER A 31 -48.87 -10.35 -11.05
CA SER A 31 -48.89 -11.78 -10.72
C SER A 31 -48.37 -12.61 -11.91
N GLY A 32 -47.48 -13.57 -11.66
CA GLY A 32 -46.94 -14.39 -12.74
C GLY A 32 -46.07 -15.55 -12.27
N LEU A 33 -46.74 -16.61 -11.82
CA LEU A 33 -46.35 -18.02 -11.84
C LEU A 33 -45.01 -18.47 -11.21
N SER A 34 -45.19 -19.22 -10.13
CA SER A 34 -44.38 -20.36 -9.72
C SER A 34 -44.18 -21.36 -10.86
N THR A 35 -42.93 -21.65 -11.22
CA THR A 35 -42.56 -22.94 -11.81
C THR A 35 -41.72 -23.69 -10.81
N VAL A 36 -42.38 -24.62 -10.13
CA VAL A 36 -41.76 -25.73 -9.41
C VAL A 36 -41.23 -26.69 -10.46
N GLN A 37 -39.91 -26.82 -10.58
CA GLN A 37 -39.27 -27.98 -11.17
C GLN A 37 -38.48 -28.71 -10.08
N LYS A 38 -39.15 -29.69 -9.46
CA LYS A 38 -38.52 -30.99 -9.18
C LYS A 38 -38.70 -31.77 -10.51
N ILE A 39 -37.85 -32.64 -11.00
CA ILE A 39 -37.07 -33.73 -10.41
C ILE A 39 -35.98 -34.07 -11.44
N ASN A 40 -34.78 -34.46 -11.00
CA ASN A 40 -34.05 -35.67 -11.43
C ASN A 40 -32.65 -35.67 -10.84
N THR A 41 -32.58 -36.28 -9.66
CA THR A 41 -31.49 -37.16 -9.27
C THR A 41 -31.37 -38.27 -10.31
N ASP A 42 -30.20 -38.37 -10.95
CA ASP A 42 -29.47 -39.63 -11.17
C ASP A 42 -28.33 -39.37 -12.16
N ALA A 43 -27.10 -39.49 -11.65
CA ALA A 43 -25.93 -40.02 -12.35
C ALA A 43 -24.73 -39.85 -11.41
N GLN A 44 -24.46 -40.89 -10.62
CA GLN A 44 -23.10 -41.15 -10.19
C GLN A 44 -22.28 -41.51 -11.43
N ASP A 45 -21.09 -40.92 -11.54
CA ASP A 45 -19.80 -41.63 -11.56
C ASP A 45 -18.70 -41.10 -12.51
N HIS A 46 -17.52 -40.96 -11.90
CA HIS A 46 -16.15 -40.98 -12.44
C HIS A 46 -15.52 -39.68 -13.02
N SER A 47 -14.78 -38.95 -12.18
CA SER A 47 -13.30 -38.94 -12.27
C SER A 47 -12.70 -38.00 -11.21
N THR A 48 -11.88 -38.57 -10.33
CA THR A 48 -11.13 -37.87 -9.27
C THR A 48 -9.96 -37.02 -9.80
N SER A 49 -9.84 -36.79 -11.11
CA SER A 49 -8.84 -35.91 -11.73
C SER A 49 -9.35 -34.49 -12.01
N ALA A 50 -10.67 -34.28 -12.16
CA ALA A 50 -11.23 -32.96 -12.42
C ALA A 50 -11.19 -32.02 -11.19
N LEU A 51 -11.23 -32.57 -9.97
CA LEU A 51 -11.18 -31.80 -8.73
C LEU A 51 -9.76 -31.27 -8.41
N PHE A 52 -8.71 -31.91 -8.96
CA PHE A 52 -7.32 -31.51 -8.76
C PHE A 52 -6.84 -30.44 -9.77
N MET A 53 -7.55 -30.27 -10.88
CA MET A 53 -7.30 -29.20 -11.86
C MET A 53 -8.24 -27.99 -11.74
N ALA A 54 -9.40 -28.14 -11.07
CA ALA A 54 -10.32 -27.04 -10.79
C ALA A 54 -9.90 -26.11 -9.63
N ARG A 55 -8.71 -26.31 -9.03
CA ARG A 55 -8.14 -25.44 -7.99
C ARG A 55 -7.02 -24.51 -8.47
N ARG A 56 -6.81 -24.42 -9.79
CA ARG A 56 -5.81 -23.52 -10.40
C ARG A 56 -6.38 -22.36 -11.22
N ASN A 57 -7.69 -22.31 -11.46
CA ASN A 57 -8.21 -21.43 -12.51
C ASN A 57 -9.45 -20.59 -12.16
N MET A 58 -9.43 -19.86 -11.04
CA MET A 58 -10.30 -18.69 -10.84
C MET A 58 -9.61 -17.59 -10.02
N ASN A 59 -8.70 -16.86 -10.66
CA ASN A 59 -8.34 -15.52 -10.18
C ASN A 59 -7.97 -14.59 -11.36
N MET A 60 -8.79 -14.62 -12.43
CA MET A 60 -8.65 -13.84 -13.66
C MET A 60 -8.98 -12.34 -13.50
N ASN A 61 -9.13 -11.84 -12.27
CA ASN A 61 -9.23 -10.40 -11.97
C ASN A 61 -7.93 -9.81 -11.42
N ARG A 62 -6.77 -10.36 -11.80
CA ARG A 62 -5.51 -9.60 -11.72
C ARG A 62 -5.54 -8.52 -12.82
N ARG A 63 -6.30 -7.44 -12.61
CA ARG A 63 -6.13 -6.20 -13.38
C ARG A 63 -4.62 -5.92 -13.40
N ALA A 64 -4.03 -5.87 -14.60
CA ALA A 64 -2.66 -5.44 -14.76
C ALA A 64 -2.46 -4.14 -13.97
N PRO A 65 -1.36 -3.97 -13.22
CA PRO A 65 -1.15 -2.76 -12.45
C PRO A 65 -1.33 -1.56 -13.39
N ALA A 66 -2.23 -0.65 -13.02
CA ALA A 66 -2.50 0.54 -13.83
C ALA A 66 -1.17 1.25 -14.07
N LYS A 67 -0.77 1.41 -15.33
CA LYS A 67 0.49 2.08 -15.69
C LYS A 67 0.45 3.48 -15.05
N GLU A 68 1.44 3.79 -14.21
CA GLU A 68 1.57 5.11 -13.59
C GLU A 68 1.64 6.16 -14.70
N LYS A 69 0.69 7.11 -14.72
CA LYS A 69 0.69 8.20 -15.71
C LYS A 69 1.92 9.07 -15.45
N LYS A 70 2.85 9.08 -16.41
CA LYS A 70 4.02 9.96 -16.37
C LYS A 70 3.52 11.41 -16.46
N PRO A 71 4.05 12.34 -15.64
CA PRO A 71 3.80 13.76 -15.85
C PRO A 71 4.30 14.18 -17.23
N PRO A 72 3.60 15.09 -17.95
CA PRO A 72 4.08 15.59 -19.22
C PRO A 72 5.38 16.38 -19.00
N MET A 73 6.33 16.16 -19.90
CA MET A 73 7.68 16.71 -19.81
C MET A 73 8.14 17.31 -21.14
N ASN A 74 9.03 18.30 -21.05
CA ASN A 74 9.71 18.93 -22.19
C ASN A 74 8.73 19.31 -23.32
N GLY A 75 8.75 18.54 -24.41
CA GLY A 75 7.94 18.65 -25.62
C GLY A 75 6.42 18.47 -25.43
N GLU A 76 6.00 17.83 -24.34
CA GLU A 76 4.60 17.51 -24.07
C GLU A 76 3.84 18.62 -23.30
N ILE A 77 4.57 19.62 -22.78
CA ILE A 77 3.98 20.73 -22.02
C ILE A 77 3.30 21.72 -22.99
N ALA A 78 2.18 22.32 -22.62
CA ALA A 78 1.55 23.34 -23.45
C ALA A 78 2.46 24.58 -23.59
N PRO A 79 2.54 25.21 -24.79
CA PRO A 79 3.22 26.49 -24.94
C PRO A 79 2.48 27.60 -24.18
N GLY A 80 3.23 28.51 -23.57
CA GLY A 80 2.69 29.63 -22.79
C GLY A 80 3.61 30.05 -21.64
N ASP A 81 3.10 30.93 -20.79
CA ASP A 81 3.81 31.39 -19.59
C ASP A 81 3.73 30.32 -18.50
N LEU A 82 4.89 29.93 -17.98
CA LEU A 82 5.04 28.89 -16.97
C LEU A 82 5.73 29.47 -15.75
N ARG A 83 5.28 29.07 -14.56
CA ARG A 83 6.01 29.34 -13.32
C ARG A 83 7.05 28.24 -13.13
N VAL A 84 8.33 28.60 -13.17
CA VAL A 84 9.44 27.64 -13.18
C VAL A 84 10.19 27.65 -11.86
N THR A 85 10.50 26.46 -11.38
CA THR A 85 11.26 26.23 -10.15
C THR A 85 12.50 25.36 -10.43
N THR A 86 13.64 25.72 -9.86
CA THR A 86 14.90 24.97 -9.95
C THR A 86 15.32 24.34 -8.62
N PRO A 87 15.94 23.15 -8.64
CA PRO A 87 16.58 22.57 -7.48
C PRO A 87 17.96 23.20 -7.27
N ASN A 88 18.15 23.91 -6.17
CA ASN A 88 19.47 24.41 -5.78
C ASN A 88 20.31 23.26 -5.18
N ALA A 89 21.65 23.39 -5.19
CA ALA A 89 22.59 22.44 -4.58
C ALA A 89 22.30 22.13 -3.10
N LYS A 90 21.62 23.06 -2.40
CA LYS A 90 21.15 22.88 -1.01
C LYS A 90 19.87 22.04 -0.87
N GLY A 91 19.35 21.47 -1.96
CA GLY A 91 18.16 20.62 -1.97
C GLY A 91 16.83 21.36 -1.74
N LYS A 92 16.83 22.69 -1.78
CA LYS A 92 15.64 23.53 -1.75
C LYS A 92 15.26 23.97 -3.16
N ASP A 93 13.96 24.07 -3.38
CA ASP A 93 13.34 24.50 -4.62
C ASP A 93 13.32 26.04 -4.67
N GLU A 94 14.03 26.62 -5.62
CA GLU A 94 14.17 28.07 -5.83
C GLU A 94 13.28 28.51 -7.01
N PRO A 95 12.39 29.49 -6.82
CA PRO A 95 11.55 29.97 -7.91
C PRO A 95 12.36 30.87 -8.84
N LEU A 96 12.42 30.53 -10.13
CA LEU A 96 13.01 31.38 -11.17
C LEU A 96 12.02 32.46 -11.69
N GLY A 97 10.76 32.40 -11.25
CA GLY A 97 9.70 33.31 -11.68
C GLY A 97 8.83 32.73 -12.80
N VAL A 98 8.11 33.62 -13.48
CA VAL A 98 7.28 33.30 -14.65
C VAL A 98 8.11 33.55 -15.90
N MET A 99 8.14 32.59 -16.82
CA MET A 99 8.86 32.68 -18.09
C MET A 99 8.18 31.85 -19.17
N SER A 100 8.53 32.09 -20.44
CA SER A 100 8.05 31.27 -21.53
C SER A 100 8.57 29.83 -21.41
N ARG A 101 7.82 28.88 -21.96
CA ARG A 101 8.25 27.49 -22.11
C ARG A 101 9.63 27.36 -22.76
N ASP A 102 9.89 28.13 -23.81
CA ASP A 102 11.14 28.02 -24.57
C ASP A 102 12.34 28.48 -23.73
N ASP A 103 12.17 29.57 -22.98
CA ASP A 103 13.16 30.06 -22.02
C ASP A 103 13.41 29.05 -20.89
N ALA A 104 12.35 28.39 -20.42
CA ALA A 104 12.45 27.34 -19.40
C ALA A 104 13.23 26.12 -19.91
N LEU A 105 13.02 25.74 -21.18
CA LEU A 105 13.76 24.65 -21.83
C LEU A 105 15.22 25.04 -22.10
N ALA A 106 15.49 26.28 -22.49
CA ALA A 106 16.85 26.80 -22.66
C ALA A 106 17.63 26.72 -21.34
N LYS A 107 17.04 27.21 -20.24
CA LYS A 107 17.64 27.13 -18.90
C LYS A 107 17.87 25.68 -18.44
N ALA A 108 16.93 24.78 -18.76
CA ALA A 108 17.10 23.37 -18.44
C ALA A 108 18.29 22.72 -19.17
N LYS A 109 18.55 23.12 -20.42
CA LYS A 109 19.72 22.71 -21.19
C LYS A 109 21.02 23.30 -20.62
N GLU A 110 21.03 24.60 -20.33
CA GLU A 110 22.19 25.32 -19.75
C GLU A 110 22.64 24.71 -18.42
N MET A 111 21.70 24.25 -17.59
CA MET A 111 21.97 23.66 -16.27
C MET A 111 22.52 22.21 -16.32
N GLY A 112 22.81 21.68 -17.50
CA GLY A 112 23.38 20.34 -17.68
C GLY A 112 22.39 19.33 -18.27
N GLY A 113 21.49 19.76 -19.15
CA GLY A 113 20.57 18.86 -19.87
C GLY A 113 19.51 18.22 -18.99
N LEU A 114 18.92 19.01 -18.08
CA LEU A 114 17.83 18.56 -17.21
C LEU A 114 16.48 18.59 -17.93
N ASP A 115 15.49 17.87 -17.38
CA ASP A 115 14.13 17.86 -17.90
C ASP A 115 13.25 18.94 -17.25
N LEU A 116 12.36 19.53 -18.05
CA LEU A 116 11.27 20.37 -17.57
C LEU A 116 10.04 19.49 -17.35
N ILE A 117 9.60 19.36 -16.10
CA ILE A 117 8.46 18.51 -15.71
C ILE A 117 7.31 19.38 -15.22
N LEU A 118 6.11 19.11 -15.72
CA LEU A 118 4.89 19.75 -15.22
C LEU A 118 4.46 19.11 -13.89
N VAL A 119 4.55 19.88 -12.80
CA VAL A 119 4.20 19.38 -11.45
C VAL A 119 2.73 19.65 -11.14
N ASN A 120 2.25 20.85 -11.46
CA ASN A 120 0.86 21.23 -11.24
C ASN A 120 0.27 21.89 -12.50
N PRO A 121 -0.62 21.18 -13.23
CA PRO A 121 -1.30 21.74 -14.41
C PRO A 121 -2.46 22.66 -14.05
N ASN A 122 -3.00 22.61 -12.83
CA ASN A 122 -4.25 23.30 -12.46
C ASN A 122 -4.03 24.74 -11.95
N SER A 123 -2.82 25.30 -12.11
CA SER A 123 -2.50 26.65 -11.66
C SER A 123 -2.35 27.57 -12.86
N ASP A 124 -2.77 28.83 -12.71
CA ASP A 124 -2.58 29.89 -13.70
C ASP A 124 -1.53 30.89 -13.17
N PRO A 125 -0.30 30.94 -13.70
CA PRO A 125 0.29 30.08 -14.75
C PRO A 125 0.71 28.67 -14.26
N PRO A 126 0.79 27.65 -15.14
CA PRO A 126 1.14 26.27 -14.79
C PRO A 126 2.52 26.16 -14.12
N VAL A 127 2.65 25.27 -13.14
CA VAL A 127 3.89 25.14 -12.36
C VAL A 127 4.76 24.02 -12.91
N CYS A 128 5.90 24.40 -13.44
CA CYS A 128 6.92 23.52 -13.97
C CYS A 128 8.17 23.49 -13.08
N LYS A 129 8.86 22.36 -13.08
CA LYS A 129 10.09 22.16 -12.32
C LYS A 129 11.17 21.60 -13.23
N ILE A 130 12.35 22.23 -13.22
CA ILE A 130 13.53 21.74 -13.95
C ILE A 130 14.24 20.72 -13.07
N VAL A 131 14.25 19.44 -13.43
CA VAL A 131 14.86 18.37 -12.61
C VAL A 131 15.05 17.11 -13.43
N ASP A 132 16.10 16.33 -13.16
CA ASP A 132 16.25 14.98 -13.70
C ASP A 132 15.05 14.10 -13.30
N TYR A 133 14.30 13.65 -14.31
CA TYR A 133 13.09 12.86 -14.13
C TYR A 133 13.34 11.55 -13.37
N SER A 134 14.45 10.87 -13.66
CA SER A 134 14.76 9.56 -13.05
C SER A 134 14.97 9.69 -11.55
N LYS A 135 15.74 10.69 -11.14
CA LYS A 135 15.97 11.02 -9.73
C LYS A 135 14.70 11.52 -9.05
N TYR A 136 13.91 12.36 -9.72
CA TYR A 136 12.65 12.86 -9.18
C TYR A 136 11.65 11.73 -8.94
N ARG A 137 11.48 10.80 -9.89
CA ARG A 137 10.60 9.63 -9.78
C ARG A 137 11.01 8.78 -8.57
N TYR A 138 12.29 8.44 -8.46
CA TYR A 138 12.79 7.64 -7.34
C TYR A 138 12.51 8.32 -6.00
N MET A 139 12.76 9.63 -5.89
CA MET A 139 12.54 10.37 -4.65
C MET A 139 11.04 10.49 -4.31
N LYS A 140 10.19 10.70 -5.31
CA LYS A 140 8.73 10.73 -5.15
C LYS A 140 8.20 9.38 -4.69
N GLU A 141 8.68 8.29 -5.30
CA GLU A 141 8.29 6.93 -4.94
C GLU A 141 8.80 6.54 -3.55
N LYS A 142 10.05 6.90 -3.22
CA LYS A 142 10.62 6.69 -1.88
C LYS A 142 9.81 7.43 -0.81
N LYS A 143 9.48 8.71 -1.04
CA LYS A 143 8.61 9.50 -0.15
C LYS A 143 7.21 8.88 -0.05
N ALA A 144 6.61 8.46 -1.16
CA ALA A 144 5.30 7.79 -1.15
C ALA A 144 5.32 6.48 -0.36
N LYS A 145 6.38 5.67 -0.50
CA LYS A 145 6.59 4.44 0.29
C LYS A 145 6.78 4.75 1.77
N GLU A 146 7.52 5.79 2.11
CA GLU A 146 7.71 6.24 3.50
C GLU A 146 6.40 6.72 4.12
N LEU A 147 5.63 7.54 3.39
CA LEU A 147 4.31 8.00 3.80
C LEU A 147 3.37 6.81 4.04
N LYS A 148 3.29 5.87 3.08
CA LYS A 148 2.45 4.68 3.19
C LYS A 148 2.84 3.78 4.37
N LYS A 149 4.14 3.63 4.66
CA LYS A 149 4.63 2.89 5.83
C LYS A 149 4.27 3.57 7.14
N ASN A 150 4.31 4.90 7.16
CA ASN A 150 3.99 5.71 8.34
C ASN A 150 2.47 5.75 8.61
N SER A 151 1.66 5.86 7.55
CA SER A 151 0.20 5.84 7.58
C SER A 151 -0.33 4.40 7.52
N LYS A 152 -0.23 3.64 8.61
CA LYS A 152 -0.98 2.37 8.70
C LYS A 152 -2.47 2.69 8.80
N ALA A 153 -3.28 2.02 7.99
CA ALA A 153 -4.73 2.17 8.02
C ALA A 153 -5.27 1.68 9.37
N THR A 154 -6.16 2.48 9.98
CA THR A 154 -6.89 2.05 11.17
C THR A 154 -7.89 0.98 10.76
N GLU A 155 -7.68 -0.24 11.23
CA GLU A 155 -8.60 -1.35 10.97
C GLU A 155 -9.80 -1.30 11.92
N VAL A 156 -10.96 -1.74 11.42
CA VAL A 156 -12.14 -1.97 12.25
C VAL A 156 -12.12 -3.42 12.70
N LYS A 157 -11.95 -3.65 14.01
CA LYS A 157 -12.04 -4.98 14.61
C LYS A 157 -13.45 -5.21 15.14
N GLU A 158 -13.99 -6.40 14.94
CA GLU A 158 -15.34 -6.74 15.43
C GLU A 158 -15.25 -7.57 16.72
N VAL A 159 -16.02 -7.19 17.73
CA VAL A 159 -16.22 -7.98 18.95
C VAL A 159 -17.68 -8.39 18.99
N LYS A 160 -17.92 -9.69 18.80
CA LYS A 160 -19.27 -10.27 18.83
C LYS A 160 -19.63 -10.71 20.24
N MET A 161 -20.87 -10.47 20.64
CA MET A 161 -21.42 -10.86 21.94
C MET A 161 -22.84 -11.43 21.74
N SER A 162 -23.27 -12.28 22.66
CA SER A 162 -24.65 -12.77 22.72
C SER A 162 -25.48 -11.84 23.62
N TYR A 163 -26.79 -11.76 23.39
CA TYR A 163 -27.69 -10.95 24.22
C TYR A 163 -27.77 -11.45 25.68
N LYS A 164 -27.73 -12.78 25.89
CA LYS A 164 -27.60 -13.44 27.19
C LYS A 164 -26.14 -13.81 27.43
N ILE A 165 -25.33 -12.83 27.79
CA ILE A 165 -23.93 -13.04 28.13
C ILE A 165 -23.78 -13.30 29.63
N ASP A 166 -22.91 -14.24 29.99
CA ASP A 166 -22.50 -14.45 31.38
C ASP A 166 -21.52 -13.35 31.82
N VAL A 167 -21.42 -13.09 33.13
CA VAL A 167 -20.53 -12.07 33.69
C VAL A 167 -19.07 -12.32 33.29
N HIS A 168 -18.61 -13.57 33.33
CA HIS A 168 -17.23 -13.89 32.99
C HIS A 168 -16.94 -13.68 31.49
N ASP A 169 -17.83 -14.11 30.60
CA ASP A 169 -17.66 -13.89 29.15
C ASP A 169 -17.73 -12.39 28.82
N TYR A 170 -18.58 -11.62 29.48
CA TYR A 170 -18.64 -10.17 29.33
C TYR A 170 -17.30 -9.50 29.61
N GLU A 171 -16.65 -9.86 30.72
CA GLU A 171 -15.32 -9.32 31.06
C GLU A 171 -14.26 -9.67 30.01
N VAL A 172 -14.29 -10.89 29.47
CA VAL A 172 -13.36 -11.31 28.41
C VAL A 172 -13.58 -10.48 27.14
N ARG A 173 -14.84 -10.25 26.75
CA ARG A 173 -15.19 -9.41 25.58
C ARG A 173 -14.78 -7.96 25.79
N LYS A 174 -14.99 -7.40 26.99
CA LYS A 174 -14.52 -6.07 27.38
C LYS A 174 -13.00 -5.96 27.29
N LYS A 175 -12.25 -6.92 27.85
CA LYS A 175 -10.77 -6.96 27.77
C LYS A 175 -10.28 -7.01 26.33
N ASN A 176 -10.95 -7.78 25.46
CA ASN A 176 -10.63 -7.83 24.03
C ASN A 176 -10.89 -6.49 23.33
N ALA A 177 -12.03 -5.84 23.60
CA ALA A 177 -12.34 -4.52 23.07
C ALA A 177 -11.30 -3.48 23.51
N LEU A 178 -10.95 -3.46 24.80
CA LEU A 178 -9.89 -2.61 25.36
C LEU A 178 -8.54 -2.86 24.70
N LYS A 179 -8.17 -4.14 24.47
CA LYS A 179 -6.92 -4.50 23.78
C LYS A 179 -6.88 -3.92 22.37
N PHE A 180 -7.97 -3.99 21.62
CA PHE A 180 -8.03 -3.43 20.26
C PHE A 180 -7.96 -1.90 20.26
N LEU A 181 -8.62 -1.24 21.21
CA LEU A 181 -8.57 0.22 21.34
C LEU A 181 -7.16 0.70 21.75
N LYS A 182 -6.51 -0.01 22.67
CA LYS A 182 -5.10 0.23 23.04
C LYS A 182 -4.12 -0.04 21.90
N GLN A 183 -4.53 -0.72 20.83
CA GLN A 183 -3.75 -0.85 19.60
C GLN A 183 -4.07 0.25 18.57
N GLY A 184 -4.96 1.19 18.92
CA GLY A 184 -5.38 2.28 18.03
C GLY A 184 -6.37 1.86 16.94
N ASN A 185 -7.02 0.70 17.07
CA ASN A 185 -8.03 0.22 16.14
C ASN A 185 -9.43 0.71 16.54
N ARG A 186 -10.31 0.85 15.54
CA ARG A 186 -11.74 1.07 15.79
C ARG A 186 -12.38 -0.27 16.12
N VAL A 187 -13.34 -0.28 17.03
CA VAL A 187 -14.01 -1.52 17.45
C VAL A 187 -15.49 -1.44 17.14
N LYS A 188 -16.00 -2.41 16.37
CA LYS A 188 -17.42 -2.66 16.17
C LYS A 188 -17.88 -3.70 17.18
N CYS A 189 -18.57 -3.27 18.23
CA CYS A 189 -19.23 -4.17 19.17
C CYS A 189 -20.56 -4.59 18.54
N SER A 190 -20.78 -5.90 18.41
CA SER A 190 -21.92 -6.47 17.69
C SER A 190 -22.61 -7.52 18.57
N ILE A 191 -23.90 -7.34 18.81
CA ILE A 191 -24.77 -8.31 19.48
C ILE A 191 -25.57 -9.04 18.42
N MET A 192 -25.53 -10.36 18.43
CA MET A 192 -26.34 -11.18 17.52
C MET A 192 -27.59 -11.67 18.23
N PHE A 193 -28.76 -11.44 17.63
CA PHE A 193 -30.03 -12.00 18.10
C PHE A 193 -30.36 -13.27 17.32
N ARG A 194 -30.85 -14.30 18.01
CA ARG A 194 -31.25 -15.57 17.38
C ARG A 194 -32.77 -15.73 17.35
N GLY A 195 -33.33 -15.87 16.15
CA GLY A 195 -34.74 -16.22 15.95
C GLY A 195 -35.71 -15.22 16.58
N ARG A 196 -36.44 -15.66 17.63
CA ARG A 196 -37.46 -14.87 18.34
C ARG A 196 -36.90 -13.83 19.31
N GLU A 197 -35.60 -13.86 19.57
CA GLU A 197 -34.93 -12.98 20.53
C GLU A 197 -34.82 -11.53 20.04
N VAL A 198 -35.10 -11.29 18.77
CA VAL A 198 -35.17 -9.97 18.12
C VAL A 198 -36.22 -9.05 18.76
N GLN A 199 -37.16 -9.58 19.55
CA GLN A 199 -38.10 -8.76 20.33
C GLN A 199 -37.44 -8.11 21.56
N HIS A 200 -36.33 -8.65 22.03
CA HIS A 200 -35.61 -8.17 23.21
C HIS A 200 -34.43 -7.25 22.87
N ASP A 201 -34.62 -6.38 21.87
CA ASP A 201 -33.59 -5.41 21.47
C ASP A 201 -33.20 -4.48 22.63
N ALA A 202 -34.15 -4.16 23.53
CA ALA A 202 -33.93 -3.28 24.68
C ALA A 202 -32.77 -3.75 25.58
N LEU A 203 -32.67 -5.06 25.83
CA LEU A 203 -31.57 -5.64 26.62
C LEU A 203 -30.23 -5.52 25.88
N GLY A 204 -30.24 -5.61 24.56
CA GLY A 204 -29.05 -5.40 23.74
C GLY A 204 -28.56 -3.96 23.79
N TYR A 205 -29.46 -2.98 23.74
CA TYR A 205 -29.12 -1.56 23.90
C TYR A 205 -28.50 -1.30 25.28
N GLU A 206 -29.13 -1.80 26.34
CA GLU A 206 -28.63 -1.65 27.71
C GLU A 206 -27.22 -2.25 27.87
N LEU A 207 -26.97 -3.43 27.30
CA LEU A 207 -25.64 -4.06 27.35
C LEU A 207 -24.56 -3.24 26.63
N LEU A 208 -24.89 -2.68 25.46
CA LEU A 208 -23.95 -1.82 24.71
C LEU A 208 -23.69 -0.49 25.42
N ASP A 209 -24.72 0.09 26.05
CA ASP A 209 -24.57 1.33 26.82
C ASP A 209 -23.75 1.09 28.10
N LYS A 210 -23.95 -0.04 28.79
CA LYS A 210 -23.10 -0.46 29.92
C LYS A 210 -21.64 -0.59 29.50
N LEU A 211 -21.37 -1.32 28.42
CA LEU A 211 -20.02 -1.50 27.88
C LEU A 211 -19.38 -0.16 27.49
N ALA A 212 -20.17 0.75 26.90
CA ALA A 212 -19.69 2.08 26.54
C ALA A 212 -19.32 2.92 27.76
N GLY A 213 -20.15 2.93 28.80
CA GLY A 213 -19.90 3.68 30.03
C GLY A 213 -18.64 3.19 30.75
N GLU A 214 -18.45 1.88 30.83
CA GLU A 214 -17.25 1.29 31.44
C GLU A 214 -15.94 1.53 30.66
N MET A 215 -16.02 1.98 29.39
CA MET A 215 -14.87 2.20 28.52
C MET A 215 -14.65 3.67 28.15
N GLU A 216 -15.47 4.58 28.69
CA GLU A 216 -15.50 6.01 28.34
C GLU A 216 -14.15 6.72 28.55
N ASP A 217 -13.31 6.22 29.46
CA ASP A 217 -11.97 6.75 29.74
C ASP A 217 -11.05 6.71 28.50
N ILE A 218 -11.11 5.63 27.72
CA ILE A 218 -10.16 5.33 26.65
C ILE A 218 -10.76 5.63 25.27
N CYS A 219 -12.10 5.63 25.17
CA CYS A 219 -12.78 5.69 23.89
C CYS A 219 -13.88 6.74 23.83
N THR A 220 -14.33 7.00 22.60
CA THR A 220 -15.45 7.87 22.29
C THR A 220 -16.42 7.11 21.40
N ARG A 221 -17.70 7.17 21.73
CA ARG A 221 -18.78 6.61 20.91
C ARG A 221 -18.93 7.44 19.64
N GLU A 222 -18.91 6.79 18.48
CA GLU A 222 -19.08 7.49 17.18
C GLU A 222 -20.56 7.79 16.89
N GLY A 223 -21.46 6.99 17.45
CA GLY A 223 -22.90 7.19 17.35
C GLY A 223 -23.67 6.27 18.27
N ARG A 224 -25.00 6.42 18.28
CA ARG A 224 -25.90 5.52 18.99
C ARG A 224 -25.86 4.11 18.39
N PRO A 225 -26.13 3.06 19.18
CA PRO A 225 -26.22 1.71 18.65
C PRO A 225 -27.25 1.62 17.52
N LYS A 226 -26.88 0.97 16.42
CA LYS A 226 -27.72 0.80 15.22
C LYS A 226 -28.05 -0.66 15.02
N ARG A 227 -29.32 -0.93 14.72
CA ARG A 227 -29.79 -2.26 14.38
C ARG A 227 -29.58 -2.53 12.88
N GLU A 228 -28.74 -3.52 12.60
CA GLU A 228 -28.44 -4.04 11.26
C GLU A 228 -29.11 -5.42 11.11
N GLY A 229 -30.42 -5.43 10.86
CA GLY A 229 -31.21 -6.65 10.69
C GLY A 229 -31.33 -7.48 11.98
N ARG A 230 -30.59 -8.59 12.04
CA ARG A 230 -30.50 -9.50 13.20
C ARG A 230 -29.37 -9.14 14.16
N ASN A 231 -28.56 -8.15 13.83
CA ASN A 231 -27.45 -7.70 14.66
C ASN A 231 -27.75 -6.31 15.20
N LEU A 232 -27.37 -6.05 16.44
CA LEU A 232 -27.31 -4.71 17.00
C LEU A 232 -25.84 -4.34 17.16
N SER A 233 -25.40 -3.23 16.57
CA SER A 233 -23.99 -2.89 16.58
C SER A 233 -23.72 -1.44 16.93
N MET A 234 -22.58 -1.21 17.57
CA MET A 234 -22.07 0.10 17.94
C MET A 234 -20.60 0.18 17.57
N ILE A 235 -20.17 1.30 16.99
CA ILE A 235 -18.76 1.55 16.68
C ILE A 235 -18.19 2.51 17.72
N VAL A 236 -17.04 2.10 18.25
CA VAL A 236 -16.30 2.81 19.28
C VAL A 236 -14.93 3.16 18.70
N THR A 237 -14.54 4.42 18.87
CA THR A 237 -13.28 4.96 18.36
C THR A 237 -12.36 5.29 19.54
N PRO A 238 -11.07 4.93 19.49
CA PRO A 238 -10.14 5.28 20.55
C PRO A 238 -9.94 6.80 20.61
N ARG A 239 -9.74 7.34 21.82
CA ARG A 239 -9.42 8.77 21.99
C ARG A 239 -8.11 9.13 21.26
N PRO A 240 -7.98 10.38 20.76
CA PRO A 240 -6.80 10.79 20.01
C PRO A 240 -5.50 10.68 20.82
N GLU A 241 -5.57 10.82 22.14
CA GLU A 241 -4.42 10.69 23.05
C GLU A 241 -3.84 9.27 23.05
N VAL A 242 -4.70 8.26 23.14
CA VAL A 242 -4.33 6.84 23.09
C VAL A 242 -3.70 6.53 21.73
N VAL A 243 -4.29 7.03 20.64
CA VAL A 243 -3.75 6.84 19.29
C VAL A 243 -2.36 7.49 19.12
N LYS A 244 -2.09 8.63 19.76
CA LYS A 244 -0.77 9.27 19.74
C LYS A 244 0.28 8.40 20.45
N GLN A 245 -0.04 7.89 21.63
CA GLN A 245 0.85 7.01 22.40
C GLN A 245 1.21 5.75 21.60
N VAL A 246 0.20 5.05 21.06
CA VAL A 246 0.39 3.85 20.25
C VAL A 246 1.26 4.10 19.01
N ASN A 247 1.05 5.23 18.34
CA ASN A 247 1.87 5.58 17.18
C ASN A 247 3.32 5.91 17.58
N ALA A 248 3.55 6.47 18.77
CA ALA A 248 4.90 6.71 19.30
C ALA A 248 5.61 5.39 19.62
N ASP A 249 4.95 4.48 20.35
CA ASP A 249 5.48 3.17 20.72
C ASP A 249 5.83 2.35 19.47
N ARG A 250 4.91 2.33 18.50
CA ARG A 250 5.13 1.64 17.22
C ARG A 250 6.30 2.23 16.43
N ARG A 251 6.46 3.55 16.42
CA ARG A 251 7.62 4.20 15.78
C ARG A 251 8.92 3.86 16.50
N ALA A 252 8.91 3.72 17.82
CA ALA A 252 10.07 3.28 18.59
C ALA A 252 10.44 1.83 18.27
N GLU A 253 9.46 0.91 18.23
CA GLU A 253 9.66 -0.47 17.83
C GLU A 253 10.18 -0.60 16.39
N ASP A 254 9.60 0.15 15.45
CA ASP A 254 10.02 0.12 14.04
C ASP A 254 11.47 0.64 13.89
N LYS A 255 11.88 1.64 14.70
CA LYS A 255 13.27 2.11 14.76
C LYS A 255 14.20 1.05 15.35
N ALA A 256 13.82 0.39 16.44
CA ALA A 256 14.62 -0.67 17.06
C ALA A 256 14.81 -1.87 16.12
N LYS A 257 13.74 -2.29 15.42
CA LYS A 257 13.80 -3.36 14.41
C LYS A 257 14.71 -3.01 13.22
N ARG A 258 14.76 -1.73 12.81
CA ARG A 258 15.69 -1.25 11.77
C ARG A 258 17.14 -1.32 12.23
N LYS A 259 17.45 -0.79 13.42
CA LYS A 259 18.81 -0.85 14.00
C LYS A 259 19.32 -2.29 14.10
N LYS A 260 18.52 -3.19 14.69
CA LYS A 260 18.88 -4.61 14.79
C LYS A 260 19.09 -5.29 13.43
N LYS A 261 18.35 -4.86 12.39
CA LYS A 261 18.52 -5.36 11.02
C LYS A 261 19.81 -4.84 10.39
N GLU A 262 20.13 -3.57 10.60
CA GLU A 262 21.36 -2.93 10.11
C GLU A 262 22.61 -3.57 10.77
N GLU A 263 22.59 -3.77 12.08
CA GLU A 263 23.65 -4.47 12.83
C GLU A 263 23.88 -5.90 12.31
N ARG A 264 22.80 -6.67 12.10
CA ARG A 264 22.89 -8.03 11.53
C ARG A 264 23.37 -8.03 10.07
N GLN A 265 23.14 -6.96 9.31
CA GLN A 265 23.64 -6.83 7.95
C GLN A 265 25.13 -6.48 7.94
N GLN A 266 25.58 -5.65 8.87
CA GLN A 266 26.99 -5.32 9.06
C GLN A 266 27.79 -6.53 9.51
N SER A 267 27.29 -7.31 10.48
CA SER A 267 27.97 -8.54 10.92
C SER A 267 28.12 -9.55 9.79
N LYS A 268 27.06 -9.77 9.00
CA LYS A 268 27.10 -10.66 7.84
C LYS A 268 28.00 -10.17 6.70
N LYS A 269 28.13 -8.85 6.53
CA LYS A 269 29.02 -8.27 5.53
C LYS A 269 30.48 -8.47 5.95
N ALA A 270 30.80 -8.21 7.23
CA ALA A 270 32.12 -8.45 7.80
C ALA A 270 32.51 -9.94 7.77
N GLU A 271 31.58 -10.85 8.10
CA GLU A 271 31.80 -12.30 7.98
C GLU A 271 32.10 -12.71 6.54
N ARG A 272 31.36 -12.18 5.55
CA ARG A 272 31.62 -12.46 4.13
C ARG A 272 32.94 -11.87 3.63
N GLU A 273 33.28 -10.67 4.05
CA GLU A 273 34.55 -10.02 3.71
C GLU A 273 35.73 -10.80 4.30
N ALA A 274 35.61 -11.32 5.53
CA ALA A 274 36.63 -12.18 6.13
C ALA A 274 36.78 -13.53 5.40
N VAL A 275 35.69 -14.15 4.97
CA VAL A 275 35.74 -15.43 4.21
C VAL A 275 36.33 -15.22 2.81
N MET A 276 35.98 -14.13 2.12
CA MET A 276 36.55 -13.80 0.81
C MET A 276 38.06 -13.49 0.91
N ALA A 277 38.48 -12.75 1.94
CA ALA A 277 39.90 -12.46 2.17
C ALA A 277 40.71 -13.72 2.51
N ALA A 278 40.12 -14.69 3.22
CA ALA A 278 40.76 -15.98 3.49
C ALA A 278 40.93 -16.81 2.22
N SER A 279 39.93 -16.83 1.32
CA SER A 279 40.07 -17.51 0.02
C SER A 279 41.05 -16.82 -0.94
N GLU A 280 41.21 -15.50 -0.85
CA GLU A 280 42.21 -14.76 -1.63
C GLU A 280 43.64 -14.96 -1.08
N ALA A 281 43.80 -15.14 0.24
CA ALA A 281 45.09 -15.45 0.86
C ALA A 281 45.55 -16.88 0.55
N GLU A 282 44.65 -17.88 0.58
CA GLU A 282 44.97 -19.25 0.17
C GLU A 282 45.33 -19.35 -1.33
N ALA A 283 44.72 -18.51 -2.19
CA ALA A 283 45.08 -18.43 -3.61
C ALA A 283 46.44 -17.74 -3.88
N ALA A 284 46.92 -16.90 -2.96
CA ALA A 284 48.24 -16.26 -3.06
C ALA A 284 49.38 -17.17 -2.56
N GLU A 285 49.10 -18.07 -1.61
CA GLU A 285 50.07 -19.04 -1.09
C GLU A 285 50.36 -20.18 -2.10
N SER A 286 49.41 -20.48 -3.01
CA SER A 286 49.64 -21.43 -4.12
C SER A 286 50.49 -20.87 -5.28
N VAL A 287 50.86 -19.58 -5.27
CA VAL A 287 51.65 -18.93 -6.34
C VAL A 287 53.09 -18.62 -5.89
N ALA A 288 53.43 -18.79 -4.61
CA ALA A 288 54.74 -18.44 -4.04
C ALA A 288 55.69 -19.63 -3.79
N ASN A 289 55.32 -20.85 -4.18
CA ASN A 289 56.17 -22.05 -4.08
C ASN A 289 56.78 -22.48 -5.43
N GLU A 290 57.19 -21.52 -6.25
CA GLU A 290 58.19 -21.75 -7.31
C GLU A 290 59.31 -20.72 -7.16
N GLU A 291 60.35 -21.08 -6.39
CA GLU A 291 61.64 -20.40 -6.52
C GLU A 291 62.50 -21.08 -7.61
N PRO A 292 63.34 -20.31 -8.32
CA PRO A 292 63.84 -20.65 -9.64
C PRO A 292 65.14 -21.47 -9.54
N ASN A 293 65.10 -22.73 -9.96
CA ASN A 293 66.32 -23.48 -10.24
C ASN A 293 66.70 -23.31 -11.71
N GLY A 294 67.59 -22.35 -11.96
CA GLY A 294 68.38 -22.33 -13.18
C GLY A 294 69.50 -23.35 -13.12
N SER A 295 69.40 -24.40 -13.93
CA SER A 295 70.57 -25.09 -14.48
C SER A 295 70.27 -25.48 -15.92
N ASN A 296 71.04 -24.88 -16.84
CA ASN A 296 71.11 -25.29 -18.23
C ASN A 296 71.54 -26.76 -18.34
N SER A 297 70.71 -27.55 -19.00
CA SER A 297 71.14 -28.61 -19.89
C SER A 297 70.13 -28.64 -21.02
N ASP A 298 70.61 -28.29 -22.22
CA ASP A 298 69.95 -28.54 -23.48
C ASP A 298 69.56 -30.03 -23.58
N ASP A 299 68.50 -30.29 -24.35
CA ASP A 299 67.94 -31.61 -24.72
C ASP A 299 66.82 -32.14 -23.79
N ASP A 300 65.58 -31.77 -24.11
CA ASP A 300 64.42 -32.68 -24.30
C ASP A 300 63.13 -31.85 -24.37
N LEU A 301 62.94 -31.24 -25.54
CA LEU A 301 61.79 -30.41 -25.88
C LEU A 301 60.86 -31.19 -26.82
N LEU A 302 60.33 -32.31 -26.36
CA LEU A 302 59.28 -33.08 -27.04
C LEU A 302 58.46 -33.87 -26.01
N ASP A 303 57.14 -33.87 -26.23
CA ASP A 303 56.12 -34.72 -25.60
C ASP A 303 55.50 -34.22 -24.28
N LEU A 304 54.55 -33.28 -24.36
CA LEU A 304 53.32 -33.28 -23.52
C LEU A 304 52.24 -32.23 -23.88
N GLU A 305 52.23 -31.66 -25.08
CA GLU A 305 51.15 -30.76 -25.56
C GLU A 305 50.11 -31.44 -26.48
N LYS A 306 49.91 -32.76 -26.39
CA LYS A 306 48.92 -33.48 -27.23
C LYS A 306 47.70 -34.06 -26.53
N ASP A 307 47.57 -33.93 -25.22
CA ASP A 307 46.51 -34.64 -24.48
C ASP A 307 45.40 -33.76 -23.86
N ILE A 308 45.35 -32.45 -24.16
CA ILE A 308 44.26 -31.58 -23.65
C ILE A 308 43.27 -31.16 -24.74
N GLU A 309 43.66 -31.11 -26.02
CA GLU A 309 42.74 -30.73 -27.10
C GLU A 309 41.81 -31.85 -27.59
N SER A 310 41.92 -33.09 -27.08
CA SER A 310 41.03 -34.20 -27.47
C SER A 310 39.84 -34.44 -26.54
N SER A 311 39.68 -33.64 -25.47
CA SER A 311 38.59 -33.83 -24.49
C SER A 311 37.58 -32.67 -24.42
N LEU A 312 37.71 -31.65 -25.27
CA LEU A 312 36.83 -30.48 -25.29
C LEU A 312 35.98 -30.32 -26.56
N ASP A 313 36.03 -31.30 -27.47
CA ASP A 313 35.14 -31.35 -28.66
C ASP A 313 34.01 -32.39 -28.52
N ASP A 314 34.04 -33.26 -27.49
CA ASP A 314 32.99 -34.26 -27.23
C ASP A 314 31.91 -33.80 -26.23
N LEU A 315 32.00 -32.58 -25.68
CA LEU A 315 31.02 -32.05 -24.71
C LEU A 315 30.11 -30.94 -25.25
N PHE A 316 30.43 -30.38 -26.41
CA PHE A 316 29.57 -29.44 -27.13
C PHE A 316 29.25 -29.99 -28.52
N GLY A 317 28.47 -31.09 -28.51
CA GLY A 317 27.84 -31.60 -29.72
C GLY A 317 27.14 -30.48 -30.47
N SER A 318 27.55 -30.37 -31.73
CA SER A 318 26.91 -29.63 -32.81
C SER A 318 25.44 -30.04 -32.95
N ASP A 319 24.52 -29.15 -32.57
CA ASP A 319 23.18 -29.12 -33.16
C ASP A 319 23.09 -27.87 -34.05
N ASP A 320 23.41 -28.10 -35.32
CA ASP A 320 23.08 -27.24 -36.46
C ASP A 320 21.57 -27.02 -36.49
N LEU A 321 21.10 -25.78 -36.29
CA LEU A 321 19.76 -25.34 -36.71
C LEU A 321 19.61 -23.81 -36.65
N THR A 322 20.51 -23.08 -37.30
CA THR A 322 20.23 -21.69 -37.72
C THR A 322 20.94 -21.35 -39.01
N ASP A 323 20.31 -21.67 -40.13
CA ASP A 323 20.46 -20.93 -41.38
C ASP A 323 19.23 -21.23 -42.25
N ASP A 324 18.13 -20.52 -41.98
CA ASP A 324 16.97 -20.41 -42.90
C ASP A 324 15.99 -19.32 -42.40
N LEU A 325 16.47 -18.09 -42.17
CA LEU A 325 15.55 -16.98 -41.84
C LEU A 325 15.99 -15.57 -42.25
N PHE A 326 16.95 -15.43 -43.16
CA PHE A 326 17.19 -14.17 -43.87
C PHE A 326 17.67 -14.41 -45.31
N SER A 327 16.72 -14.75 -46.18
CA SER A 327 16.75 -14.50 -47.63
C SER A 327 15.31 -14.40 -48.13
#